data_AF-A0AAV4Q7Y9-F1
#
_entry.id   AF-A0AAV4Q7Y9-F1
#
_cell.length_a   1.000
_cell.length_b   1.000
_cell.length_c   1.000
_cell.angle_alpha   90.00
_cell.angle_beta   90.00
_cell.angle_gamma   90.00
#
_symmetry.space_group_name_H-M   'P 1'
#
loop_
_entity.id
_entity.type
_entity.pdbx_description
1 polymer ?
#
loop_
_entity_poly.entity_id
_entity_poly.type
_entity_poly.pdbx_seq_one_letter_code
_entity_poly.pdbx_strand_id
1 'polypeptide(L)'
;MRSVRGFNFEKAASSVITTCMCLCDDGYLFLGSRLGNSLLLRYTEKLENKNTLKQEVKIDIDPSKHNSEEEQNGDITEESVTKKPRLDSMDDWMASDVNLIQDPEELEVYGSLEQTTKQVTSYIFEVCDSLLNIAPCGKICMGEPAFLSEEFSGNPDHDLELVTTSGYGKNGALSILQRSGDLKL
;
A
#
# COMPACT_ATOMS: atom_id res chain seq x y z
N MET A 1 -33.57 11.43 -5.28
CA MET A 1 -33.04 10.31 -4.47
C MET A 1 -31.52 10.30 -4.63
N ARG A 2 -30.72 10.21 -3.55
CA ARG A 2 -29.27 9.99 -3.67
C ARG A 2 -29.04 8.49 -3.91
N SER A 3 -28.22 8.13 -4.89
CA SER A 3 -27.92 6.74 -5.26
C SER A 3 -26.42 6.51 -5.37
N VAL A 4 -25.94 5.36 -4.86
CA VAL A 4 -24.53 4.97 -4.89
C VAL A 4 -24.23 4.32 -6.24
N ARG A 5 -23.32 4.92 -7.02
CA ARG A 5 -22.91 4.43 -8.35
C ARG A 5 -21.64 3.54 -8.34
N GLY A 6 -21.01 3.35 -7.19
CA GLY A 6 -19.76 2.57 -7.06
C GLY A 6 -18.95 2.95 -5.83
N PHE A 7 -17.88 2.19 -5.58
CA PHE A 7 -16.95 2.39 -4.47
C PHE A 7 -15.53 2.59 -5.00
N ASN A 8 -14.78 3.51 -4.41
CA ASN A 8 -13.35 3.69 -4.67
C ASN A 8 -12.59 3.34 -3.39
N PHE A 9 -11.53 2.55 -3.50
CA PHE A 9 -10.69 2.16 -2.37
C PHE A 9 -9.24 2.51 -2.67
N GLU A 10 -8.59 3.22 -1.75
CA GLU A 10 -7.16 3.51 -1.78
C GLU A 10 -6.50 2.95 -0.52
N LYS A 11 -5.31 2.37 -0.67
CA LYS A 11 -4.49 1.94 0.46
C LYS A 11 -3.72 3.15 1.01
N ALA A 12 -4.31 3.87 1.96
CA ALA A 12 -3.70 5.07 2.54
C ALA A 12 -2.49 4.77 3.44
N ALA A 13 -2.60 3.83 4.39
CA ALA A 13 -1.56 3.54 5.38
C ALA A 13 -1.58 2.09 5.91
N SER A 14 -0.52 1.71 6.62
CA SER A 14 -0.46 0.50 7.46
C SER A 14 -0.19 0.94 8.90
N SER A 15 -1.10 0.61 9.81
CA SER A 15 -1.02 0.98 11.24
C SER A 15 -1.03 -0.28 12.13
N VAL A 16 -1.28 -0.15 13.43
CA VAL A 16 -1.36 -1.27 14.39
C VAL A 16 -2.48 -2.26 14.06
N ILE A 17 -2.50 -3.43 14.72
CA ILE A 17 -3.63 -4.37 14.62
C ILE A 17 -4.81 -3.79 15.43
N THR A 18 -5.60 -2.95 14.79
CA THR A 18 -6.71 -2.20 15.40
C THR A 18 -7.84 -3.11 15.87
N THR A 19 -8.34 -2.86 17.07
CA THR A 19 -9.52 -3.51 17.67
C THR A 19 -10.70 -2.56 17.85
N CYS A 20 -10.46 -1.25 17.94
CA CYS A 20 -11.50 -0.21 17.86
C CYS A 20 -10.95 1.04 17.19
N MET A 21 -11.82 1.83 16.56
CA MET A 21 -11.46 3.05 15.85
C MET A 21 -12.46 4.14 16.24
N CYS A 22 -11.96 5.34 16.54
CA CYS A 22 -12.77 6.48 16.94
C CYS A 22 -12.27 7.73 16.21
N LEU A 23 -13.17 8.48 15.57
CA LEU A 23 -12.87 9.82 15.11
C LEU A 23 -12.86 10.74 16.33
N CYS A 24 -11.82 11.56 16.46
CA CYS A 24 -11.67 12.51 17.56
C CYS A 24 -12.11 13.90 17.07
N ASP A 25 -11.30 14.93 17.31
CA ASP A 25 -11.48 16.25 16.70
C ASP A 25 -11.12 16.25 15.20
N ASP A 26 -11.41 17.36 14.53
CA ASP A 26 -11.13 17.56 13.10
C ASP A 26 -9.67 17.22 12.74
N GLY A 27 -9.50 16.25 11.84
CA GLY A 27 -8.18 15.79 11.41
C GLY A 27 -7.53 14.76 12.32
N TYR A 28 -8.20 14.23 13.36
CA TYR A 28 -7.64 13.21 14.26
C TYR A 28 -8.46 11.91 14.30
N LEU A 29 -7.74 10.79 14.31
CA LEU A 29 -8.28 9.43 14.31
C LEU A 29 -7.54 8.57 15.35
N PHE A 30 -8.25 8.08 16.36
CA PHE A 30 -7.71 7.14 17.33
C PHE A 30 -7.91 5.68 16.90
N LEU A 31 -6.83 4.89 16.95
CA LEU A 31 -6.80 3.46 16.69
C LEU A 31 -6.42 2.69 17.96
N GLY A 32 -7.42 2.15 18.65
CA GLY A 32 -7.21 1.32 19.83
C GLY A 32 -6.83 -0.11 19.47
N SER A 33 -5.73 -0.62 20.01
CA SER A 33 -5.26 -2.01 19.83
C SER A 33 -5.11 -2.72 21.17
N ARG A 34 -5.55 -3.99 21.21
CA ARG A 34 -5.26 -4.93 22.32
C ARG A 34 -3.96 -5.72 22.14
N LEU A 35 -3.31 -5.62 20.97
CA LEU A 35 -2.20 -6.50 20.53
C LEU A 35 -0.90 -5.73 20.26
N GLY A 36 -0.85 -4.47 20.69
CA GLY A 36 0.23 -3.51 20.52
C GLY A 36 -0.24 -2.15 21.00
N ASN A 37 0.62 -1.14 20.89
CA ASN A 37 0.27 0.23 21.29
C ASN A 37 -0.99 0.73 20.56
N SER A 38 -1.77 1.57 21.23
CA SER A 38 -2.88 2.29 20.59
C SER A 38 -2.36 3.62 20.06
N LEU A 39 -2.75 4.02 18.85
CA LEU A 39 -2.18 5.18 18.18
C LEU A 39 -3.22 6.29 18.00
N LEU A 40 -2.82 7.52 18.29
CA LEU A 40 -3.51 8.71 17.80
C LEU A 40 -2.86 9.11 16.48
N LEU A 41 -3.66 9.14 15.41
CA LEU A 41 -3.23 9.58 14.09
C LEU A 41 -3.80 10.97 13.78
N ARG A 42 -3.03 11.78 13.05
CA ARG A 42 -3.54 12.92 12.28
C ARG A 42 -3.76 12.49 10.85
N TYR A 43 -4.89 12.87 10.25
CA TYR A 43 -5.19 12.67 8.83
C TYR A 43 -5.31 14.02 8.12
N THR A 44 -4.75 14.10 6.91
CA THR A 44 -4.78 15.30 6.06
C THR A 44 -5.16 14.93 4.63
N GLU A 45 -5.92 15.79 3.96
CA GLU A 45 -6.25 15.61 2.55
C GLU A 45 -5.02 15.86 1.69
N LYS A 46 -4.76 14.95 0.75
CA LYS A 46 -3.65 15.04 -0.19
C LYS A 46 -4.07 15.92 -1.37
N LEU A 47 -3.53 17.14 -1.43
CA LEU A 47 -3.71 18.04 -2.56
C LEU A 47 -3.16 17.38 -3.85
N GLU A 48 -4.05 17.01 -4.76
CA GLU A 48 -3.66 16.51 -6.09
C GLU A 48 -3.10 17.66 -6.95
N ASN A 49 -1.78 17.70 -7.11
CA ASN A 49 -1.13 18.54 -8.11
C ASN A 49 -1.46 18.02 -9.52
N LYS A 50 -2.40 18.68 -10.21
CA LYS A 50 -3.00 18.30 -11.51
C LYS A 50 -2.05 18.28 -12.72
N ASN A 51 -0.73 18.25 -12.53
CA ASN A 51 0.27 18.49 -13.58
C ASN A 51 0.91 17.23 -14.19
N THR A 52 0.69 16.02 -13.65
CA THR A 52 1.42 14.81 -14.09
C THR A 52 0.67 13.94 -15.13
N LEU A 53 -0.56 14.31 -15.52
CA LEU A 53 -1.35 13.55 -16.52
C LEU A 53 -1.14 14.02 -17.98
N LYS A 54 -0.14 14.86 -18.25
CA LYS A 54 0.30 15.24 -19.60
C LYS A 54 1.71 14.73 -19.89
N GLN A 55 1.93 13.43 -19.76
CA GLN A 55 3.06 12.79 -20.44
C GLN A 55 2.54 12.16 -21.74
N GLU A 56 2.56 12.96 -22.80
CA GLU A 56 2.26 12.53 -24.16
C GLU A 56 3.18 11.37 -24.53
N VAL A 57 2.60 10.21 -24.85
CA VAL A 57 3.34 9.12 -25.46
C VAL A 57 3.61 9.52 -26.91
N LYS A 58 4.76 10.15 -27.15
CA LYS A 58 5.29 10.34 -28.50
C LYS A 58 5.65 8.97 -29.07
N ILE A 59 4.76 8.45 -29.91
CA ILE A 59 5.03 7.29 -30.74
C ILE A 59 5.59 7.81 -32.07
N ASP A 60 6.92 7.95 -32.12
CA ASP A 60 7.63 8.24 -33.37
C ASP A 60 7.67 6.95 -34.20
N ILE A 61 6.77 6.80 -35.18
CA ILE A 61 6.85 5.78 -36.23
C ILE A 61 7.35 6.46 -37.49
N ASP A 62 8.65 6.32 -37.76
CA ASP A 62 9.26 6.69 -39.04
C ASP A 62 9.35 5.42 -39.92
N PRO A 63 8.79 5.41 -41.14
CA PRO A 63 8.72 4.21 -41.97
C PRO A 63 10.01 3.98 -42.77
N SER A 64 10.21 2.72 -43.20
CA SER A 64 11.32 2.23 -44.02
C SER A 64 12.65 2.01 -43.25
N LYS A 65 13.48 0.99 -43.53
CA LYS A 65 13.55 0.07 -44.69
C LYS A 65 13.85 -1.36 -44.26
N HIS A 66 13.22 -2.33 -44.95
CA HIS A 66 13.81 -3.66 -45.12
C HIS A 66 14.94 -3.54 -46.15
N ASN A 67 16.13 -4.07 -45.85
CA ASN A 67 17.17 -4.31 -46.84
C ASN A 67 17.24 -5.82 -47.13
N SER A 68 17.52 -6.15 -48.38
CA SER A 68 18.07 -7.43 -48.87
C SER A 68 19.23 -7.02 -49.79
N GLU A 69 20.49 -7.17 -49.38
CA GLU A 69 21.31 -8.39 -49.31
C GLU A 69 22.12 -8.64 -50.60
N GLU A 70 23.42 -8.31 -50.50
CA GLU A 70 24.60 -8.61 -51.34
C GLU A 70 25.82 -8.05 -50.57
N GLU A 71 27.00 -8.66 -50.42
CA GLU A 71 27.43 -10.06 -50.64
C GLU A 71 28.74 -10.36 -49.82
N GLN A 72 29.04 -11.64 -49.60
CA GLN A 72 30.36 -12.28 -49.26
C GLN A 72 30.98 -12.28 -47.83
N ASN A 73 31.41 -13.52 -47.47
CA ASN A 73 32.20 -14.00 -46.32
C ASN A 73 31.60 -13.83 -44.91
N GLY A 74 31.34 -14.85 -44.08
CA GLY A 74 31.52 -16.33 -44.09
C GLY A 74 31.31 -16.79 -42.62
N ASP A 75 30.81 -17.96 -42.21
CA ASP A 75 31.05 -19.35 -42.63
C ASP A 75 30.07 -20.28 -41.82
N ILE A 76 29.32 -21.21 -42.46
CA ILE A 76 28.90 -22.59 -42.00
C ILE A 76 28.18 -22.76 -40.61
N THR A 77 27.05 -23.46 -40.38
CA THR A 77 26.13 -24.35 -41.16
C THR A 77 24.75 -24.49 -40.48
N GLU A 78 23.70 -24.70 -41.30
CA GLU A 78 22.57 -25.68 -41.25
C GLU A 78 22.01 -26.27 -39.91
N GLU A 79 20.75 -26.73 -39.79
CA GLU A 79 19.42 -26.44 -40.39
C GLU A 79 18.36 -27.32 -39.65
N SER A 80 17.07 -26.92 -39.55
CA SER A 80 15.88 -27.83 -39.39
C SER A 80 14.57 -27.05 -39.10
N VAL A 81 13.34 -27.49 -39.40
CA VAL A 81 12.69 -28.19 -40.53
C VAL A 81 11.17 -28.30 -40.22
N THR A 82 10.34 -27.52 -40.92
CA THR A 82 8.92 -27.78 -41.33
C THR A 82 7.76 -28.04 -40.31
N LYS A 83 6.61 -27.33 -40.47
CA LYS A 83 5.28 -27.84 -40.98
C LYS A 83 4.08 -26.86 -40.72
N LYS A 84 3.11 -26.83 -41.66
CA LYS A 84 1.78 -26.14 -41.66
C LYS A 84 0.69 -27.07 -40.99
N PRO A 85 -0.63 -26.74 -40.72
CA PRO A 85 -1.52 -25.76 -41.44
C PRO A 85 -2.79 -25.11 -40.74
N ARG A 86 -3.42 -24.15 -41.47
CA ARG A 86 -4.88 -23.79 -41.62
C ARG A 86 -5.79 -23.24 -40.48
N LEU A 87 -6.48 -22.12 -40.81
CA LEU A 87 -7.85 -21.59 -40.44
C LEU A 87 -8.28 -21.59 -38.94
N ASP A 88 -8.84 -20.53 -38.35
CA ASP A 88 -9.93 -19.62 -38.78
C ASP A 88 -9.73 -18.17 -38.28
N SER A 89 -10.32 -17.17 -38.95
CA SER A 89 -10.28 -15.75 -38.53
C SER A 89 -11.52 -15.37 -37.72
N MET A 90 -11.30 -14.74 -36.56
CA MET A 90 -12.35 -14.28 -35.63
C MET A 90 -12.55 -12.76 -35.64
N ASP A 91 -11.90 -12.04 -36.57
CA ASP A 91 -11.81 -10.56 -36.54
C ASP A 91 -13.01 -9.85 -37.21
N ASP A 92 -13.90 -10.59 -37.88
CA ASP A 92 -14.99 -10.04 -38.72
C ASP A 92 -16.22 -9.54 -37.94
N TRP A 93 -16.17 -9.56 -36.60
CA TRP A 93 -17.22 -9.00 -35.71
C TRP A 93 -16.87 -7.64 -35.09
N MET A 94 -15.68 -7.10 -35.36
CA MET A 94 -15.31 -5.76 -34.89
C MET A 94 -15.64 -4.70 -35.96
N ALA A 95 -16.79 -4.04 -35.81
CA ALA A 95 -17.18 -2.92 -36.67
C ALA A 95 -16.12 -1.80 -36.59
N SER A 96 -15.35 -1.61 -37.66
CA SER A 96 -14.11 -0.80 -37.62
C SER A 96 -14.28 0.69 -37.93
N ASP A 97 -15.51 1.15 -38.21
CA ASP A 97 -15.76 2.56 -38.53
C ASP A 97 -17.07 3.09 -37.94
N VAL A 98 -16.93 4.03 -36.99
CA VAL A 98 -18.06 4.70 -36.30
C VAL A 98 -18.69 5.78 -37.17
N ASN A 99 -18.03 6.21 -38.27
CA ASN A 99 -18.51 7.28 -39.14
C ASN A 99 -19.70 6.87 -40.05
N LEU A 100 -20.11 5.59 -40.07
CA LEU A 100 -21.28 5.14 -40.82
C LEU A 100 -22.61 5.29 -40.06
N ILE A 101 -22.60 5.68 -38.78
CA ILE A 101 -23.83 5.95 -38.02
C ILE A 101 -24.41 7.30 -38.50
N GLN A 102 -25.39 7.23 -39.40
CA GLN A 102 -26.04 8.41 -40.00
C GLN A 102 -27.26 8.93 -39.23
N ASP A 103 -27.69 8.23 -38.18
CA ASP A 103 -28.84 8.63 -37.36
C ASP A 103 -28.37 9.31 -36.05
N PRO A 104 -28.69 10.60 -35.84
CA PRO A 104 -28.35 11.29 -34.59
C PRO A 104 -29.10 10.72 -33.37
N GLU A 105 -30.28 10.10 -33.54
CA GLU A 105 -31.03 9.51 -32.43
C GLU A 105 -30.42 8.17 -31.98
N GLU A 106 -29.79 7.41 -32.89
CA GLU A 106 -29.05 6.18 -32.55
C GLU A 106 -27.75 6.47 -31.78
N LEU A 107 -27.12 7.62 -32.06
CA LEU A 107 -25.92 8.08 -31.35
C LEU A 107 -26.23 8.52 -29.89
N GLU A 108 -27.45 8.98 -29.61
CA GLU A 108 -27.90 9.37 -28.27
C GLU A 108 -28.22 8.17 -27.34
N VAL A 109 -28.39 6.96 -27.89
CA VAL A 109 -28.66 5.73 -27.10
C VAL A 109 -27.47 5.39 -26.19
N TYR A 110 -26.25 5.62 -26.65
CA TYR A 110 -25.05 5.64 -25.81
C TYR A 110 -24.87 7.03 -25.21
N GLY A 111 -25.88 7.42 -24.41
CA GLY A 111 -25.99 8.74 -23.80
C GLY A 111 -24.64 9.22 -23.29
N SER A 112 -24.22 10.39 -23.80
CA SER A 112 -22.83 10.84 -23.81
C SER A 112 -22.09 10.43 -22.55
N LEU A 113 -21.10 9.54 -22.71
CA LEU A 113 -20.27 9.11 -21.61
C LEU A 113 -19.29 10.25 -21.28
N GLU A 114 -19.84 11.36 -20.78
CA GLU A 114 -19.13 12.30 -19.93
C GLU A 114 -18.52 11.47 -18.82
N GLN A 115 -17.25 11.10 -19.02
CA GLN A 115 -16.39 10.56 -17.99
C GLN A 115 -16.15 11.69 -17.00
N THR A 116 -17.19 11.98 -16.19
CA THR A 116 -17.14 12.94 -15.09
C THR A 116 -15.98 12.49 -14.23
N THR A 117 -14.87 13.19 -14.35
CA THR A 117 -13.58 12.75 -13.80
C THR A 117 -13.68 12.97 -12.30
N LYS A 118 -14.24 11.96 -11.61
CA LYS A 118 -14.54 12.00 -10.18
C LYS A 118 -13.22 12.20 -9.45
N GLN A 119 -12.97 13.42 -8.99
CA GLN A 119 -11.87 13.72 -8.09
C GLN A 119 -12.13 12.93 -6.80
N VAL A 120 -11.23 11.99 -6.50
CA VAL A 120 -11.28 11.17 -5.29
C VAL A 120 -10.31 11.78 -4.30
N THR A 121 -10.80 12.19 -3.13
CA THR A 121 -9.98 12.79 -2.09
C THR A 121 -9.11 11.71 -1.42
N SER A 122 -7.82 11.72 -1.71
CA SER A 122 -6.83 10.87 -1.03
C SER A 122 -6.46 11.45 0.35
N TYR A 123 -6.11 10.61 1.31
CA TYR A 123 -5.70 11.03 2.65
C TYR A 123 -4.32 10.47 3.05
N ILE A 124 -3.53 11.30 3.72
CA ILE A 124 -2.25 10.94 4.35
C ILE A 124 -2.47 10.83 5.86
N PHE A 125 -1.80 9.88 6.50
CA PHE A 125 -1.90 9.62 7.94
C PHE A 125 -0.52 9.70 8.61
N GLU A 126 -0.44 10.43 9.71
CA GLU A 126 0.76 10.61 10.53
C GLU A 126 0.48 10.17 11.97
N VAL A 127 1.47 9.58 12.66
CA VAL A 127 1.33 9.20 14.08
C VAL A 127 1.64 10.43 14.94
N CYS A 128 0.70 10.82 15.80
CA CYS A 128 0.87 11.95 16.73
C CYS A 128 1.19 11.49 18.15
N ASP A 129 0.59 10.39 18.60
CA ASP A 129 0.83 9.82 19.93
C ASP A 129 0.66 8.29 19.93
N SER A 130 1.27 7.62 20.91
CA SER A 130 1.30 6.18 21.09
C SER A 130 1.09 5.81 22.55
N LEU A 131 -0.15 5.43 22.90
CA LEU A 131 -0.46 4.85 24.19
C LEU A 131 0.16 3.45 24.29
N LEU A 132 1.16 3.32 25.16
CA LEU A 132 1.89 2.07 25.43
C LEU A 132 0.94 0.94 25.88
N ASN A 133 1.12 -0.25 25.32
CA ASN A 133 0.34 -1.43 25.69
C ASN A 133 1.23 -2.67 25.81
N ILE A 134 1.31 -3.24 27.01
CA ILE A 134 2.05 -4.48 27.31
C ILE A 134 1.25 -5.77 27.01
N ALA A 135 -0.03 -5.65 26.68
CA ALA A 135 -0.89 -6.81 26.43
C ALA A 135 -0.78 -7.35 24.99
N PRO A 136 -1.04 -8.65 24.77
CA PRO A 136 -1.21 -9.69 25.79
C PRO A 136 0.13 -10.10 26.39
N CYS A 137 0.20 -10.26 27.72
CA CYS A 137 1.38 -10.84 28.37
C CYS A 137 1.39 -12.35 28.13
N GLY A 138 2.39 -12.85 27.41
CA GLY A 138 2.58 -14.27 27.12
C GLY A 138 3.36 -15.00 28.21
N LYS A 139 4.65 -15.28 27.96
CA LYS A 139 5.56 -15.78 29.00
C LYS A 139 6.15 -14.62 29.78
N ILE A 140 6.20 -14.77 31.11
CA ILE A 140 6.83 -13.84 32.04
C ILE A 140 7.98 -14.56 32.73
N CYS A 141 9.15 -13.94 32.78
CA CYS A 141 10.32 -14.37 33.54
C CYS A 141 10.70 -13.26 34.54
N MET A 142 11.30 -13.64 35.66
CA MET A 142 11.88 -12.72 36.64
C MET A 142 13.41 -12.82 36.60
N GLY A 143 14.12 -11.72 36.79
CA GLY A 143 15.58 -11.68 36.88
C GLY A 143 16.07 -10.42 37.60
N GLU A 144 17.36 -10.36 37.87
CA GLU A 144 18.03 -9.17 38.41
C GLU A 144 18.36 -8.18 37.28
N PRO A 145 18.33 -6.86 37.52
CA PRO A 145 18.79 -5.85 36.57
C PRO A 145 20.24 -6.09 36.12
N ALA A 146 20.53 -5.83 34.84
CA ALA A 146 21.90 -5.94 34.33
C ALA A 146 22.87 -4.88 34.90
N PHE A 147 22.34 -3.80 35.47
CA PHE A 147 23.09 -2.70 36.07
C PHE A 147 22.38 -2.18 37.31
N LEU A 148 22.84 -2.59 38.50
CA LEU A 148 22.49 -1.93 39.76
C LEU A 148 23.61 -0.93 40.10
N SER A 149 23.26 0.28 40.54
CA SER A 149 24.26 1.26 40.97
C SER A 149 24.75 0.97 42.39
N GLU A 150 26.01 1.32 42.68
CA GLU A 150 26.70 0.89 43.90
C GLU A 150 26.00 1.40 45.18
N GLU A 151 25.29 2.52 45.11
CA GLU A 151 24.51 3.10 46.21
C GLU A 151 23.35 2.21 46.66
N PHE A 152 22.84 1.33 45.78
CA PHE A 152 21.70 0.45 46.05
C PHE A 152 22.13 -0.98 46.42
N SER A 153 23.42 -1.30 46.30
CA SER A 153 23.98 -2.63 46.63
C SER A 153 23.80 -3.07 48.10
N GLY A 154 23.49 -2.13 49.00
CA GLY A 154 23.20 -2.38 50.41
C GLY A 154 21.71 -2.45 50.79
N ASN A 155 20.79 -2.41 49.80
CA ASN A 155 19.35 -2.47 50.05
C ASN A 155 18.94 -3.88 50.53
N PRO A 156 18.16 -4.04 51.63
CA PRO A 156 17.66 -5.35 52.05
C PRO A 156 16.62 -5.96 51.09
N ASP A 157 15.96 -5.14 50.26
CA ASP A 157 15.06 -5.62 49.21
C ASP A 157 15.87 -5.93 47.94
N HIS A 158 15.61 -7.10 47.33
CA HIS A 158 16.23 -7.47 46.05
C HIS A 158 15.58 -6.70 44.89
N ASP A 159 16.39 -5.97 44.13
CA ASP A 159 15.95 -5.35 42.88
C ASP A 159 15.72 -6.42 41.80
N LEU A 160 14.47 -6.50 41.32
CA LEU A 160 13.99 -7.56 40.44
C LEU A 160 13.14 -6.97 39.31
N GLU A 161 13.44 -7.40 38.08
CA GLU A 161 12.70 -7.05 36.88
C GLU A 161 11.79 -8.20 36.44
N LEU A 162 10.65 -7.86 35.82
CA LEU A 162 9.83 -8.83 35.09
C LEU A 162 9.96 -8.60 33.59
N VAL A 163 10.44 -9.60 32.87
CA VAL A 163 10.51 -9.60 31.40
C VAL A 163 9.35 -10.41 30.85
N THR A 164 8.47 -9.79 30.07
CA THR A 164 7.33 -10.47 29.41
C THR A 164 7.40 -10.37 27.90
N THR A 165 7.02 -11.45 27.20
CA THR A 165 6.59 -11.32 25.79
C THR A 165 5.26 -10.59 25.74
N SER A 166 5.16 -9.55 24.92
CA SER A 166 4.00 -8.65 24.79
C SER A 166 3.60 -8.45 23.33
N GLY A 167 2.34 -8.08 23.07
CA GLY A 167 1.85 -7.81 21.71
C GLY A 167 1.71 -9.07 20.83
N TYR A 168 1.41 -8.87 19.54
CA TYR A 168 1.22 -9.99 18.59
C TYR A 168 1.62 -9.63 17.14
N GLY A 169 2.14 -10.62 16.41
CA GLY A 169 2.51 -10.48 14.99
C GLY A 169 3.51 -9.35 14.78
N LYS A 170 3.21 -8.42 13.87
CA LYS A 170 4.05 -7.22 13.59
C LYS A 170 4.17 -6.25 14.76
N ASN A 171 3.37 -6.43 15.82
CA ASN A 171 3.37 -5.62 17.04
C ASN A 171 3.90 -6.40 18.26
N GLY A 172 4.50 -7.59 18.05
CA GLY A 172 5.16 -8.35 19.11
C GLY A 172 6.44 -7.67 19.62
N ALA A 173 6.64 -7.68 20.93
CA ALA A 173 7.77 -7.07 21.62
C ALA A 173 8.15 -7.85 22.89
N LEU A 174 9.28 -7.50 23.51
CA LEU A 174 9.56 -7.81 24.91
C LEU A 174 9.32 -6.54 25.73
N SER A 175 8.56 -6.65 26.81
CA SER A 175 8.37 -5.58 27.80
C SER A 175 9.13 -5.94 29.06
N ILE A 176 10.02 -5.03 29.49
CA ILE A 176 10.70 -5.10 30.79
C ILE A 176 9.94 -4.20 31.75
N LEU A 177 9.59 -4.74 32.92
CA LEU A 177 8.77 -4.10 33.94
C LEU A 177 9.60 -3.98 35.21
N GLN A 178 10.11 -2.78 35.47
CA GLN A 178 10.68 -2.37 36.75
C GLN A 178 9.60 -1.64 37.58
N ARG A 179 9.58 -1.85 38.90
CA ARG A 179 8.64 -1.16 39.81
C ARG A 179 9.30 0.01 40.53
N SER A 180 10.51 -0.19 41.04
CA SER A 180 11.48 0.86 41.36
C SER A 180 11.98 1.48 40.06
N GLY A 181 12.32 2.78 40.10
CA GLY A 181 12.96 3.46 38.98
C GLY A 181 14.43 3.70 39.30
N ASP A 182 15.33 3.10 38.53
CA ASP A 182 16.77 3.27 38.71
C ASP A 182 17.21 4.62 38.13
N LEU A 183 17.49 5.60 38.99
CA LEU A 183 18.10 6.85 38.57
C LEU A 183 19.59 6.64 38.28
N LYS A 184 19.92 6.55 36.99
CA LYS A 184 21.28 6.76 36.50
C LYS A 184 21.59 8.26 36.54
N LEU A 185 22.34 8.67 37.55
CA LEU A 185 22.97 10.00 37.67
C LEU A 185 24.26 10.07 36.85
#